data_AF-A0A9D0IB64-F1
#
_entry.id   AF-A0A9D0IB64-F1
#
_cell.length_a   1.000
_cell.length_b   1.000
_cell.length_c   1.000
_cell.angle_alpha   90.00
_cell.angle_beta   90.00
_cell.angle_gamma   90.00
#
_symmetry.space_group_name_H-M   'P 1'
#
loop_
_entity.id
_entity.type
_entity.pdbx_description
1 polymer ?
#
loop_
_entity_poly.entity_id
_entity_poly.type
_entity_poly.pdbx_seq_one_letter_code
_entity_poly.pdbx_strand_id
1 'polypeptide(L)'
;MRSGGIRSNRWSIIAGSILLALLVGLVPPAVLAQEGGESPWSAPIPLSVTTPTSWFPDIAVDPAGRVHVVWDSQYWAEYSDEGYDNVMYTRLDEQGWWLPLDVVFVNTRGAITRPAIAVDASSNIHLLNIGGGNVGFRYRKVPADMASVAVAWSNSRRMDEMVYMSDIEIDQEGIIHVVYDRAVPHNPEDEPPRQEGEPRIPEYIADIFYRQSRDGGETWSEPYDLFPTPLTGDARAQLEIDARGTLHVAWDAGWDRRTLYGEPQYGVYVNSQDGGLTWSKPYTIAYPARTNAQLAVGADGKGGVLLVWRATDRQEIFYTWSRDDGLTWTRPMTIPNFFARRWTIPFDAYDMEADSAGRIHLVAVGQTQIPASRADFVPLGVYHLVWDGRRWSEPEPIAVYPEDRFPEYPKLDISQGNQLHVVWFVRDNLWQLGEYQVWYSSRTVDAPTRLPPPTPTPTPGPTATPTPTITPTATPMPPIWSKAAMDRRAIYTENDDVADLLLSLSPLGLIVLGLWGARRWKRRHSSRLR
;
A
#
# COMPACT_ATOMS: atom_id res chain seq x y z
N MET A 1 -26.86 -14.34 -89.27
CA MET A 1 -26.88 -13.28 -88.24
C MET A 1 -26.15 -13.81 -87.00
N ARG A 2 -25.02 -13.15 -86.70
CA ARG A 2 -24.18 -13.11 -85.47
C ARG A 2 -24.30 -14.34 -84.53
N SER A 3 -23.53 -15.41 -84.72
CA SER A 3 -22.12 -15.65 -84.26
C SER A 3 -21.92 -15.42 -82.75
N GLY A 4 -21.51 -16.37 -81.92
CA GLY A 4 -21.03 -17.73 -82.10
C GLY A 4 -20.40 -18.13 -80.76
N GLY A 5 -20.87 -19.22 -80.16
CA GLY A 5 -20.25 -19.78 -78.96
C GLY A 5 -19.56 -21.08 -79.33
N ILE A 6 -18.23 -21.15 -79.18
CA ILE A 6 -17.45 -22.39 -79.04
C ILE A 6 -16.31 -22.13 -78.06
N ARG A 7 -16.11 -23.15 -77.23
CA ARG A 7 -15.13 -23.38 -76.18
C ARG A 7 -13.68 -23.29 -76.67
N SER A 8 -12.76 -22.90 -75.79
CA SER A 8 -11.48 -23.60 -75.67
C SER A 8 -10.92 -23.51 -74.26
N ASN A 9 -10.27 -24.59 -73.89
CA ASN A 9 -9.84 -25.01 -72.57
C ASN A 9 -8.39 -24.58 -72.33
N ARG A 10 -8.00 -24.52 -71.05
CA ARG A 10 -6.69 -24.92 -70.49
C ARG A 10 -5.55 -23.89 -70.29
N TRP A 11 -5.23 -23.74 -68.99
CA TRP A 11 -3.94 -23.51 -68.32
C TRP A 11 -3.39 -22.08 -68.26
N SER A 12 -3.33 -21.50 -67.04
CA SER A 12 -2.21 -20.74 -66.44
C SER A 12 -2.70 -19.83 -65.28
N ILE A 13 -2.75 -20.31 -64.04
CA ILE A 13 -2.77 -19.44 -62.85
C ILE A 13 -1.89 -20.06 -61.77
N ILE A 14 -0.56 -19.94 -61.92
CA ILE A 14 0.42 -19.96 -60.83
C ILE A 14 1.60 -19.09 -61.29
N ALA A 15 1.62 -17.83 -60.86
CA ALA A 15 2.80 -16.95 -60.74
C ALA A 15 2.31 -15.49 -60.63
N GLY A 16 1.76 -15.12 -59.47
CA GLY A 16 1.26 -13.76 -59.26
C GLY A 16 0.97 -13.45 -57.79
N SER A 17 1.70 -14.06 -56.85
CA SER A 17 1.52 -13.81 -55.40
C SER A 17 2.79 -13.96 -54.57
N ILE A 18 3.98 -13.99 -55.20
CA ILE A 18 5.26 -14.04 -54.48
C ILE A 18 6.19 -12.98 -55.09
N LEU A 19 5.83 -11.71 -54.93
CA LEU A 19 6.72 -10.55 -55.13
C LEU A 19 6.07 -9.27 -54.57
N LEU A 20 5.36 -9.41 -53.44
CA LEU A 20 4.88 -8.30 -52.61
C LEU A 20 5.02 -8.66 -51.11
N ALA A 21 6.11 -9.36 -50.76
CA ALA A 21 6.43 -9.76 -49.38
C ALA A 21 7.94 -9.61 -49.05
N LEU A 22 8.72 -8.92 -49.89
CA LEU A 22 10.16 -8.73 -49.70
C LEU A 22 10.59 -7.31 -50.06
N LEU A 23 9.94 -6.33 -49.42
CA LEU A 23 10.42 -4.94 -49.35
C LEU A 23 9.90 -4.27 -48.06
N VAL A 24 9.94 -5.01 -46.94
CA VAL A 24 10.05 -4.38 -45.61
C VAL A 24 11.53 -4.02 -45.48
N GLY A 25 11.89 -2.88 -46.07
CA GLY A 25 13.19 -2.28 -45.86
C GLY A 25 13.32 -1.90 -44.39
N LEU A 26 14.46 -2.28 -43.79
CA LEU A 26 14.91 -1.77 -42.51
C LEU A 26 14.91 -0.24 -42.57
N VAL A 27 13.87 0.37 -42.02
CA VAL A 27 13.96 1.72 -41.49
C VAL A 27 14.42 1.51 -40.05
N PRO A 28 15.68 1.85 -39.69
CA PRO A 28 16.01 1.94 -38.27
C PRO A 28 14.97 2.87 -37.63
N PRO A 29 14.46 2.60 -36.42
CA PRO A 29 13.56 3.54 -35.78
C PRO A 29 14.31 4.88 -35.75
N ALA A 30 13.85 5.83 -36.55
CA ALA A 30 14.25 7.20 -36.36
C ALA A 30 13.76 7.49 -34.95
N VAL A 31 14.70 7.62 -34.02
CA VAL A 31 14.51 8.38 -32.80
C VAL A 31 14.19 9.79 -33.29
N LEU A 32 12.92 10.02 -33.61
CA LEU A 32 12.36 11.33 -33.44
C LEU A 32 12.40 11.51 -31.92
N ALA A 33 13.44 12.20 -31.47
CA ALA A 33 13.38 12.91 -30.21
C ALA A 33 12.10 13.74 -30.28
N GLN A 34 11.06 13.25 -29.64
CA GLN A 34 9.86 14.04 -29.41
C GLN A 34 10.29 15.08 -28.39
N GLU A 35 10.69 16.26 -28.89
CA GLU A 35 10.76 17.46 -28.07
C GLU A 35 9.43 17.57 -27.31
N GLY A 36 9.53 17.83 -26.00
CA GLY A 36 8.48 17.73 -24.99
C GLY A 36 7.06 17.90 -25.49
N GLY A 37 6.32 16.80 -25.47
CA GLY A 37 4.88 16.77 -25.70
C GLY A 37 4.23 15.81 -24.73
N GLU A 38 3.11 16.24 -24.14
CA GLU A 38 2.28 15.42 -23.27
C GLU A 38 1.83 14.15 -24.01
N SER A 39 2.00 12.99 -23.38
CA SER A 39 1.52 11.71 -23.90
C SER A 39 0.15 11.37 -23.31
N PRO A 40 -0.73 10.65 -24.04
CA PRO A 40 -1.87 10.02 -23.40
C PRO A 40 -1.39 9.02 -22.34
N TRP A 41 -2.27 8.68 -21.39
CA TRP A 41 -2.06 7.55 -20.48
C TRP A 41 -1.81 6.25 -21.26
N SER A 42 -0.85 5.45 -20.81
CA SER A 42 -0.67 4.10 -21.31
C SER A 42 -1.89 3.24 -20.99
N ALA A 43 -2.17 2.23 -21.81
CA ALA A 43 -3.20 1.26 -21.49
C ALA A 43 -2.91 0.62 -20.11
N PRO A 44 -3.88 0.57 -19.19
CA PRO A 44 -3.70 -0.08 -17.90
C PRO A 44 -3.27 -1.54 -18.05
N ILE A 45 -2.26 -1.94 -17.29
CA ILE A 45 -1.76 -3.32 -17.26
C ILE A 45 -1.87 -3.91 -15.84
N PRO A 46 -2.21 -5.20 -15.70
CA PRO A 46 -2.22 -5.86 -14.40
C PRO A 46 -0.78 -6.20 -13.95
N LEU A 47 -0.46 -5.90 -12.69
CA LEU A 47 0.83 -6.24 -12.07
C LEU A 47 0.76 -7.52 -11.25
N SER A 48 -0.32 -7.72 -10.50
CA SER A 48 -0.48 -8.85 -9.57
C SER A 48 -0.95 -10.14 -10.28
N VAL A 49 -0.20 -10.60 -11.27
CA VAL A 49 -0.58 -11.76 -12.13
C VAL A 49 -0.29 -13.13 -11.51
N THR A 50 0.43 -13.17 -10.38
CA THR A 50 0.88 -14.41 -9.72
C THR A 50 0.05 -14.79 -8.50
N THR A 51 -0.86 -13.91 -8.05
CA THR A 51 -1.66 -14.14 -6.85
C THR A 51 -3.12 -13.74 -7.07
N PRO A 52 -4.07 -14.45 -6.42
CA PRO A 52 -5.49 -14.29 -6.72
C PRO A 52 -6.12 -13.02 -6.11
N THR A 53 -5.58 -12.55 -4.98
CA THR A 53 -6.15 -11.42 -4.22
C THR A 53 -5.02 -10.49 -3.80
N SER A 54 -4.94 -9.33 -4.44
CA SER A 54 -3.93 -8.29 -4.21
C SER A 54 -4.54 -6.90 -4.06
N TRP A 55 -4.08 -6.13 -3.08
CA TRP A 55 -4.65 -4.83 -2.70
C TRP A 55 -3.62 -3.93 -2.01
N PHE A 56 -3.99 -2.66 -1.79
CA PHE A 56 -3.15 -1.65 -1.12
C PHE A 56 -1.73 -1.56 -1.70
N PRO A 57 -1.60 -1.26 -3.01
CA PRO A 57 -0.29 -1.06 -3.60
C PRO A 57 0.33 0.25 -3.10
N ASP A 58 1.65 0.29 -3.15
CA ASP A 58 2.45 1.50 -2.98
C ASP A 58 3.59 1.52 -4.00
N ILE A 59 4.05 2.71 -4.37
CA ILE A 59 4.96 2.94 -5.49
C ILE A 59 6.08 3.90 -5.08
N ALA A 60 7.30 3.62 -5.54
CA ALA A 60 8.43 4.53 -5.42
C ALA A 60 9.32 4.46 -6.67
N VAL A 61 9.92 5.56 -7.07
CA VAL A 61 10.85 5.66 -8.20
C VAL A 61 12.24 5.94 -7.69
N ASP A 62 13.22 5.24 -8.24
CA ASP A 62 14.60 5.44 -7.84
C ASP A 62 15.29 6.52 -8.67
N PRO A 63 16.49 6.98 -8.26
CA PRO A 63 17.24 7.97 -9.01
C PRO A 63 17.59 7.55 -10.44
N ALA A 64 17.55 6.27 -10.80
CA ALA A 64 17.76 5.80 -12.17
C ALA A 64 16.47 5.82 -13.01
N GLY A 65 15.33 6.19 -12.44
CA GLY A 65 14.01 6.17 -13.08
C GLY A 65 13.39 4.78 -13.12
N ARG A 66 13.87 3.82 -12.33
CA ARG A 66 13.23 2.52 -12.16
C ARG A 66 12.03 2.68 -11.24
N VAL A 67 10.94 2.02 -11.58
CA VAL A 67 9.71 2.04 -10.78
C VAL A 67 9.67 0.81 -9.90
N HIS A 68 9.44 0.99 -8.61
CA HIS A 68 9.29 -0.06 -7.62
C HIS A 68 7.84 -0.06 -7.15
N VAL A 69 7.21 -1.24 -7.13
CA VAL A 69 5.82 -1.37 -6.66
C VAL A 69 5.75 -2.50 -5.67
N VAL A 70 5.13 -2.25 -4.53
CA VAL A 70 4.77 -3.28 -3.55
C VAL A 70 3.27 -3.36 -3.37
N TRP A 71 2.76 -4.49 -2.91
CA TRP A 71 1.36 -4.63 -2.53
C TRP A 71 1.17 -5.75 -1.54
N ASP A 72 0.05 -5.69 -0.83
CA ASP A 72 -0.41 -6.78 0.02
C ASP A 72 -1.11 -7.85 -0.84
N SER A 73 -0.78 -9.11 -0.61
CA SER A 73 -1.39 -10.23 -1.29
C SER A 73 -1.72 -11.36 -0.34
N GLN A 74 -2.89 -11.96 -0.53
CA GLN A 74 -3.29 -13.17 0.18
C GLN A 74 -3.04 -14.40 -0.68
N TYR A 75 -2.31 -15.38 -0.13
CA TYR A 75 -2.05 -16.67 -0.76
C TYR A 75 -2.84 -17.78 -0.05
N TRP A 76 -3.54 -18.59 -0.83
CA TRP A 76 -4.20 -19.82 -0.37
C TRP A 76 -3.33 -21.01 -0.77
N ALA A 77 -2.78 -21.75 0.19
CA ALA A 77 -2.12 -23.00 -0.15
C ALA A 77 -3.19 -24.06 -0.49
N GLU A 78 -3.01 -24.77 -1.61
CA GLU A 78 -3.93 -25.77 -2.16
C GLU A 78 -4.23 -26.94 -1.19
N TYR A 79 -3.46 -27.08 -0.10
CA TYR A 79 -3.55 -28.17 0.87
C TYR A 79 -3.64 -27.72 2.34
N SER A 80 -3.84 -26.43 2.64
CA SER A 80 -4.11 -25.97 4.00
C SER A 80 -5.29 -24.99 4.05
N ASP A 81 -6.09 -25.08 5.10
CA ASP A 81 -7.14 -24.10 5.43
C ASP A 81 -6.56 -22.74 5.93
N GLU A 82 -5.24 -22.56 5.82
CA GLU A 82 -4.49 -21.41 6.29
C GLU A 82 -4.10 -20.52 5.09
N GLY A 83 -4.72 -19.35 5.01
CA GLY A 83 -4.26 -18.26 4.13
C GLY A 83 -3.14 -17.48 4.81
N TYR A 84 -2.11 -17.11 4.06
CA TYR A 84 -1.01 -16.26 4.52
C TYR A 84 -1.04 -14.94 3.75
N ASP A 85 -0.69 -13.86 4.45
CA ASP A 85 -0.58 -12.53 3.84
C ASP A 85 0.89 -12.21 3.59
N ASN A 86 1.19 -11.65 2.43
CA ASN A 86 2.55 -11.41 1.96
C ASN A 86 2.69 -9.99 1.45
N VAL A 87 3.91 -9.47 1.48
CA VAL A 87 4.27 -8.29 0.71
C VAL A 87 4.89 -8.75 -0.59
N MET A 88 4.20 -8.47 -1.69
CA MET A 88 4.69 -8.70 -3.04
C MET A 88 5.45 -7.47 -3.54
N TYR A 89 6.39 -7.68 -4.44
CA TYR A 89 7.24 -6.64 -5.03
C TYR A 89 7.45 -6.90 -6.52
N THR A 90 7.43 -5.85 -7.34
CA THR A 90 7.92 -5.87 -8.72
C THR A 90 8.64 -4.57 -9.06
N ARG A 91 9.41 -4.60 -10.15
CA ARG A 91 10.18 -3.47 -10.65
C ARG A 91 9.99 -3.31 -12.14
N LEU A 92 9.88 -2.07 -12.60
CA LEU A 92 10.01 -1.68 -14.00
C LEU A 92 11.41 -1.11 -14.23
N ASP A 93 12.13 -1.69 -15.18
CA ASP A 93 13.38 -1.15 -15.70
C ASP A 93 13.38 -1.14 -17.24
N GLU A 94 14.52 -0.87 -17.86
CA GLU A 94 14.66 -0.82 -19.33
C GLU A 94 14.28 -2.15 -20.02
N GLN A 95 14.30 -3.27 -19.30
CA GLN A 95 13.93 -4.58 -19.84
C GLN A 95 12.43 -4.88 -19.66
N GLY A 96 11.70 -4.03 -18.95
CA GLY A 96 10.28 -4.16 -18.66
C GLY A 96 10.00 -4.58 -17.21
N TRP A 97 8.78 -5.04 -16.97
CA TRP A 97 8.36 -5.47 -15.64
C TRP A 97 8.99 -6.80 -15.24
N TRP A 98 9.47 -6.86 -14.01
CA TRP A 98 9.83 -8.12 -13.37
C TRP A 98 8.58 -8.95 -13.06
N LEU A 99 8.75 -10.27 -12.97
CA LEU A 99 7.72 -11.11 -12.36
C LEU A 99 7.60 -10.75 -10.87
N PRO A 100 6.38 -10.68 -10.31
CA PRO A 100 6.20 -10.39 -8.90
C PRO A 100 6.92 -11.38 -7.97
N LEU A 101 7.59 -10.83 -6.96
CA LEU A 101 8.38 -11.54 -5.96
C LEU A 101 7.72 -11.39 -4.59
N ASP A 102 7.64 -12.47 -3.81
CA ASP A 102 7.32 -12.38 -2.38
C ASP A 102 8.59 -11.96 -1.62
N VAL A 103 8.53 -10.80 -0.95
CA VAL A 103 9.66 -10.23 -0.19
C VAL A 103 9.43 -10.25 1.32
N VAL A 104 8.18 -10.44 1.77
CA VAL A 104 7.85 -10.61 3.18
C VAL A 104 6.71 -11.61 3.33
N PHE A 105 7.03 -12.76 3.92
CA PHE A 105 6.05 -13.74 4.37
C PHE A 105 5.51 -13.38 5.77
N VAL A 106 4.20 -13.19 5.92
CA VAL A 106 3.54 -13.03 7.22
C VAL A 106 2.75 -14.30 7.55
N ASN A 107 3.26 -15.06 8.51
CA ASN A 107 2.65 -16.31 8.99
C ASN A 107 1.42 -16.06 9.88
N THR A 108 0.50 -15.21 9.45
CA THR A 108 -0.70 -14.85 10.22
C THR A 108 -1.84 -14.56 9.24
N ARG A 109 -2.95 -15.28 9.37
CA ARG A 109 -4.12 -15.14 8.48
C ARG A 109 -4.85 -13.83 8.73
N GLY A 110 -5.19 -13.10 7.67
CA GLY A 110 -5.98 -11.87 7.72
C GLY A 110 -5.19 -10.65 8.21
N ALA A 111 -3.87 -10.74 8.24
CA ALA A 111 -2.96 -9.62 8.42
C ALA A 111 -2.93 -8.78 7.15
N ILE A 112 -3.68 -7.67 7.13
CA ILE A 112 -3.50 -6.66 6.07
C ILE A 112 -2.12 -6.04 6.28
N THR A 113 -1.20 -6.25 5.34
CA THR A 113 0.23 -5.91 5.53
C THR A 113 0.54 -4.43 5.31
N ARG A 114 -0.32 -3.70 4.57
CA ARG A 114 -0.21 -2.25 4.31
C ARG A 114 1.24 -1.82 4.03
N PRO A 115 1.88 -2.39 3.01
CA PRO A 115 3.27 -2.06 2.74
C PRO A 115 3.37 -0.61 2.26
N ALA A 116 4.44 0.08 2.68
CA ALA A 116 4.80 1.39 2.16
C ALA A 116 6.31 1.40 1.82
N ILE A 117 6.70 2.04 0.73
CA ILE A 117 8.07 2.04 0.24
C ILE A 117 8.58 3.43 -0.10
N ALA A 118 9.87 3.64 0.13
CA ALA A 118 10.62 4.77 -0.41
C ALA A 118 11.98 4.29 -0.90
N VAL A 119 12.62 5.03 -1.81
CA VAL A 119 13.93 4.67 -2.35
C VAL A 119 14.93 5.80 -2.13
N ASP A 120 16.08 5.48 -1.54
CA ASP A 120 17.11 6.48 -1.27
C ASP A 120 17.94 6.84 -2.52
N ALA A 121 18.77 7.88 -2.41
CA ALA A 121 19.64 8.34 -3.49
C ALA A 121 20.69 7.29 -3.94
N SER A 122 20.89 6.22 -3.18
CA SER A 122 21.77 5.09 -3.51
C SER A 122 20.99 3.89 -4.07
N SER A 123 19.71 4.07 -4.41
CA SER A 123 18.79 3.02 -4.83
C SER A 123 18.63 1.89 -3.80
N ASN A 124 18.66 2.19 -2.50
CA ASN A 124 18.16 1.25 -1.50
C ASN A 124 16.65 1.44 -1.34
N ILE A 125 15.92 0.34 -1.40
CA ILE A 125 14.50 0.28 -1.10
C ILE A 125 14.34 0.17 0.41
N HIS A 126 13.56 1.08 0.97
CA HIS A 126 13.11 1.09 2.35
C HIS A 126 11.66 0.62 2.38
N LEU A 127 11.37 -0.43 3.16
CA LEU A 127 10.06 -1.06 3.23
C LEU A 127 9.53 -1.00 4.66
N LEU A 128 8.33 -0.46 4.80
CA LEU A 128 7.48 -0.61 5.96
C LEU A 128 6.42 -1.66 5.69
N ASN A 129 6.08 -2.44 6.71
CA ASN A 129 4.93 -3.33 6.65
C ASN A 129 4.41 -3.67 8.05
N ILE A 130 3.16 -4.10 8.11
CA ILE A 130 2.53 -4.70 9.28
C ILE A 130 2.64 -6.22 9.17
N GLY A 131 3.02 -6.90 10.24
CA GLY A 131 3.02 -8.36 10.26
C GLY A 131 3.66 -9.01 11.49
N GLY A 132 3.34 -10.29 11.70
CA GLY A 132 3.72 -11.08 12.88
C GLY A 132 2.74 -10.87 14.05
N GLY A 133 2.59 -11.88 14.91
CA GLY A 133 1.68 -11.85 16.05
C GLY A 133 1.74 -10.55 16.88
N ASN A 134 0.60 -10.16 17.47
CA ASN A 134 0.34 -8.81 17.99
C ASN A 134 0.89 -7.68 17.10
N VAL A 135 0.45 -7.66 15.82
CA VAL A 135 0.39 -6.49 14.92
C VAL A 135 1.63 -5.57 15.04
N GLY A 136 2.80 -6.15 14.79
CA GLY A 136 4.06 -5.39 14.83
C GLY A 136 4.24 -4.57 13.57
N PHE A 137 4.52 -3.27 13.74
CA PHE A 137 4.98 -2.39 12.67
C PHE A 137 6.47 -2.59 12.43
N ARG A 138 6.87 -2.86 11.20
CA ARG A 138 8.21 -3.36 10.87
C ARG A 138 8.86 -2.55 9.76
N TYR A 139 10.19 -2.53 9.81
CA TYR A 139 11.06 -1.92 8.82
C TYR A 139 12.08 -2.92 8.29
N ARG A 140 12.35 -2.85 6.98
CA ARG A 140 13.42 -3.55 6.28
C ARG A 140 14.02 -2.65 5.19
N LYS A 141 15.24 -2.94 4.76
CA LYS A 141 15.83 -2.32 3.57
C LYS A 141 16.60 -3.33 2.71
N VAL A 142 16.78 -3.00 1.43
CA VAL A 142 17.58 -3.78 0.48
C VAL A 142 18.11 -2.87 -0.63
N PRO A 143 19.34 -3.08 -1.16
CA PRO A 143 19.73 -2.49 -2.42
C PRO A 143 18.80 -2.96 -3.55
N ALA A 144 18.31 -2.06 -4.40
CA ALA A 144 17.32 -2.36 -5.45
C ALA A 144 17.72 -3.51 -6.39
N ASP A 145 19.01 -3.64 -6.69
CA ASP A 145 19.54 -4.72 -7.55
C ASP A 145 19.66 -6.08 -6.85
N MET A 146 19.51 -6.09 -5.53
CA MET A 146 19.51 -7.29 -4.70
C MET A 146 18.11 -7.64 -4.18
N ALA A 147 17.07 -6.91 -4.59
CA ALA A 147 15.69 -7.11 -4.11
C ALA A 147 15.14 -8.52 -4.39
N SER A 148 15.64 -9.19 -5.43
CA SER A 148 15.30 -10.59 -5.76
C SER A 148 16.03 -11.64 -4.89
N VAL A 149 16.97 -11.22 -4.05
CA VAL A 149 17.74 -12.09 -3.16
C VAL A 149 17.17 -11.96 -1.75
N ALA A 150 16.38 -12.94 -1.32
CA ALA A 150 15.70 -12.90 -0.01
C ALA A 150 16.64 -12.61 1.17
N VAL A 151 17.86 -13.17 1.16
CA VAL A 151 18.87 -12.95 2.23
C VAL A 151 19.57 -11.59 2.16
N ALA A 152 19.38 -10.81 1.09
CA ALA A 152 19.92 -9.47 0.97
C ALA A 152 19.07 -8.41 1.68
N TRP A 153 17.79 -8.72 1.92
CA TRP A 153 16.93 -7.89 2.77
C TRP A 153 17.47 -7.89 4.19
N SER A 154 17.51 -6.70 4.81
CA SER A 154 17.91 -6.57 6.20
C SER A 154 17.00 -7.38 7.12
N ASN A 155 17.51 -7.75 8.30
CA ASN A 155 16.67 -8.32 9.35
C ASN A 155 15.48 -7.43 9.65
N SER A 156 14.31 -8.03 9.90
CA SER A 156 13.11 -7.29 10.27
C SER A 156 13.32 -6.58 11.60
N ARG A 157 13.23 -5.26 11.57
CA ARG A 157 13.24 -4.43 12.76
C ARG A 157 11.83 -4.08 13.17
N ARG A 158 11.50 -4.23 14.45
CA ARG A 158 10.25 -3.70 15.00
C ARG A 158 10.39 -2.20 15.24
N MET A 159 9.47 -1.43 14.68
CA MET A 159 9.38 0.01 14.81
C MET A 159 8.46 0.38 15.97
N ASP A 160 7.25 -0.18 15.98
CA ASP A 160 6.23 0.07 16.99
C ASP A 160 5.23 -1.11 17.05
N GLU A 161 4.14 -0.93 17.80
CA GLU A 161 3.03 -1.87 17.91
C GLU A 161 1.69 -1.18 17.68
N MET A 162 0.66 -1.96 17.34
CA MET A 162 -0.73 -1.47 17.24
C MET A 162 -0.92 -0.37 16.19
N VAL A 163 -0.16 -0.47 15.10
CA VAL A 163 -0.23 0.36 13.89
C VAL A 163 -1.10 -0.33 12.84
N TYR A 164 -1.78 0.45 12.01
CA TYR A 164 -2.63 0.00 10.90
C TYR A 164 -2.30 0.67 9.55
N MET A 165 -1.88 1.94 9.54
CA MET A 165 -1.43 2.65 8.35
C MET A 165 -0.13 3.37 8.63
N SER A 166 0.70 3.46 7.59
CA SER A 166 1.95 4.20 7.63
C SER A 166 2.26 4.77 6.26
N ASP A 167 3.11 5.78 6.24
CA ASP A 167 3.69 6.36 5.05
C ASP A 167 5.19 6.62 5.28
N ILE A 168 5.98 6.60 4.22
CA ILE A 168 7.43 6.76 4.28
C ILE A 168 7.93 7.61 3.13
N GLU A 169 8.75 8.60 3.46
CA GLU A 169 9.40 9.46 2.47
C GLU A 169 10.86 9.68 2.84
N ILE A 170 11.69 10.00 1.85
CA ILE A 170 13.12 10.25 2.04
C ILE A 170 13.48 11.60 1.46
N ASP A 171 14.03 12.48 2.29
CA ASP A 171 14.42 13.81 1.85
C ASP A 171 15.76 13.82 1.07
N GLN A 172 16.11 14.99 0.53
CA GLN A 172 17.35 15.18 -0.24
C GLN A 172 18.63 15.02 0.60
N GLU A 173 18.54 15.08 1.93
CA GLU A 173 19.64 14.83 2.86
C GLU A 173 19.80 13.33 3.18
N GLY A 174 18.88 12.49 2.68
CA GLY A 174 18.84 11.05 2.96
C GLY A 174 18.22 10.71 4.32
N ILE A 175 17.48 11.65 4.92
CA ILE A 175 16.73 11.41 6.14
C ILE A 175 15.47 10.66 5.77
N ILE A 176 15.23 9.55 6.46
CA ILE A 176 14.01 8.76 6.27
C ILE A 176 12.98 9.28 7.25
N HIS A 177 11.81 9.64 6.75
CA HIS A 177 10.68 10.18 7.47
C HIS A 177 9.54 9.17 7.43
N VAL A 178 8.92 8.92 8.58
CA VAL A 178 7.82 7.95 8.68
C VAL A 178 6.71 8.55 9.51
N VAL A 179 5.50 8.52 8.96
CA VAL A 179 4.26 8.80 9.71
C VAL A 179 3.44 7.53 9.81
N TYR A 180 2.74 7.35 10.93
CA TYR A 180 1.93 6.16 11.15
C TYR A 180 0.86 6.39 12.20
N ASP A 181 -0.26 5.68 12.08
CA ASP A 181 -1.25 5.65 13.15
C ASP A 181 -0.81 4.68 14.26
N ARG A 182 -1.08 5.02 15.52
CA ARG A 182 -0.78 4.14 16.65
C ARG A 182 -1.90 4.24 17.66
N ALA A 183 -2.48 3.09 17.99
CA ALA A 183 -3.45 3.02 19.08
C ALA A 183 -2.77 3.21 20.44
N VAL A 184 -3.10 4.29 21.13
CA VAL A 184 -2.57 4.64 22.46
C VAL A 184 -3.68 4.56 23.51
N PRO A 185 -3.35 4.16 24.76
CA PRO A 185 -4.35 4.12 25.83
C PRO A 185 -4.79 5.54 26.19
N HIS A 186 -6.10 5.77 26.29
CA HIS A 186 -6.63 7.03 26.80
C HIS A 186 -6.83 6.96 28.32
N ASN A 187 -6.81 8.11 29.00
CA ASN A 187 -7.10 8.18 30.43
C ASN A 187 -8.62 8.26 30.65
N PRO A 188 -9.26 7.33 31.38
CA PRO A 188 -10.69 7.37 31.65
C PRO A 188 -11.15 8.63 32.42
N GLU A 189 -10.24 9.32 33.11
CA GLU A 189 -10.55 10.58 33.80
C GLU A 189 -10.77 11.76 32.82
N ASP A 190 -10.30 11.64 31.58
CA ASP A 190 -10.52 12.64 30.53
C ASP A 190 -11.89 12.48 29.86
N GLU A 191 -12.58 11.35 30.09
CA GLU A 191 -13.88 11.07 29.48
C GLU A 191 -14.95 12.05 29.99
N PRO A 192 -15.76 12.66 29.10
CA PRO A 192 -16.91 13.44 29.52
C PRO A 192 -17.95 12.56 30.24
N PRO A 193 -18.83 13.14 31.10
CA PRO A 193 -19.89 12.39 31.74
C PRO A 193 -20.75 11.64 30.72
N ARG A 194 -20.73 10.32 30.79
CA ARG A 194 -21.42 9.45 29.83
C ARG A 194 -22.92 9.68 29.85
N GLN A 195 -23.52 9.91 28.69
CA GLN A 195 -24.98 9.94 28.55
C GLN A 195 -25.53 8.52 28.32
N GLU A 196 -26.75 8.27 28.79
CA GLU A 196 -27.42 7.00 28.59
C GLU A 196 -27.59 6.72 27.09
N GLY A 197 -27.05 5.59 26.62
CA GLY A 197 -27.11 5.19 25.21
C GLY A 197 -25.86 5.50 24.37
N GLU A 198 -24.89 6.27 24.89
CA GLU A 198 -23.64 6.53 24.15
C GLU A 198 -22.71 5.29 24.15
N PRO A 199 -22.05 5.01 23.01
CA PRO A 199 -21.06 3.94 22.93
C PRO A 199 -19.90 4.22 23.88
N ARG A 200 -19.37 3.16 24.49
CA ARG A 200 -18.21 3.26 25.38
C ARG A 200 -16.97 3.64 24.56
N ILE A 201 -16.16 4.54 25.08
CA ILE A 201 -14.87 4.90 24.51
C ILE A 201 -13.91 3.68 24.63
N PRO A 202 -13.28 3.23 23.55
CA PRO A 202 -12.35 2.10 23.59
C PRO A 202 -11.12 2.43 24.42
N GLU A 203 -10.55 1.43 25.11
CA GLU A 203 -9.34 1.60 25.93
C GLU A 203 -8.18 2.23 25.15
N TYR A 204 -8.03 1.89 23.87
CA TYR A 204 -7.03 2.44 22.98
C TYR A 204 -7.68 3.18 21.81
N ILE A 205 -7.17 4.36 21.49
CA ILE A 205 -7.59 5.18 20.35
C ILE A 205 -6.37 5.54 19.52
N ALA A 206 -6.49 5.48 18.20
CA ALA A 206 -5.40 5.80 17.28
C ALA A 206 -5.13 7.30 17.21
N ASP A 207 -3.85 7.67 17.27
CA ASP A 207 -3.32 9.01 16.99
C ASP A 207 -2.18 8.91 15.95
N ILE A 208 -1.75 10.04 15.36
CA ILE A 208 -0.72 10.06 14.33
C ILE A 208 0.66 10.40 14.91
N PHE A 209 1.60 9.49 14.69
CA PHE A 209 2.97 9.60 15.15
C PHE A 209 3.94 9.83 14.00
N TYR A 210 5.02 10.54 14.29
CA TYR A 210 6.15 10.78 13.42
C TYR A 210 7.44 10.21 13.99
N ARG A 211 8.28 9.66 13.11
CA ARG A 211 9.67 9.26 13.40
C ARG A 211 10.59 9.56 12.23
N GLN A 212 11.89 9.69 12.53
CA GLN A 212 12.92 9.81 11.51
C GLN A 212 14.16 8.97 11.77
N SER A 213 14.88 8.66 10.72
CA SER A 213 16.21 8.07 10.74
C SER A 213 17.20 8.90 9.94
N ARG A 214 18.38 9.15 10.52
CA ARG A 214 19.47 9.94 9.90
C ARG A 214 20.68 9.09 9.53
N ASP A 215 20.56 7.77 9.64
CA ASP A 215 21.64 6.80 9.43
C ASP A 215 21.21 5.63 8.52
N GLY A 216 20.29 5.90 7.58
CA GLY A 216 19.81 4.90 6.62
C GLY A 216 18.95 3.80 7.26
N GLY A 217 18.24 4.11 8.34
CA GLY A 217 17.32 3.21 9.05
C GLY A 217 17.96 2.32 10.11
N GLU A 218 19.22 2.57 10.47
CA GLU A 218 19.96 1.84 11.52
C GLU A 218 19.55 2.27 12.92
N THR A 219 19.12 3.51 13.10
CA THR A 219 18.47 4.03 14.31
C THR A 219 17.33 4.99 13.96
N TRP A 220 16.40 5.17 14.90
CA TRP A 220 15.20 5.97 14.72
C TRP A 220 14.97 6.84 15.95
N SER A 221 14.44 8.05 15.76
CA SER A 221 14.00 8.91 16.86
C SER A 221 12.92 8.23 17.71
N GLU A 222 12.68 8.76 18.91
CA GLU A 222 11.47 8.41 19.67
C GLU A 222 10.21 8.80 18.87
N PRO A 223 9.09 8.07 19.03
CA PRO A 223 7.80 8.47 18.46
C PRO A 223 7.38 9.86 18.94
N TYR A 224 7.04 10.73 18.00
CA TYR A 224 6.50 12.07 18.28
C TYR A 224 5.03 12.13 17.88
N ASP A 225 4.15 12.36 18.84
CA ASP A 225 2.71 12.55 18.61
C ASP A 225 2.46 13.93 17.97
N LEU A 226 1.96 13.93 16.72
CA LEU A 226 1.82 15.15 15.93
C LEU A 226 0.67 16.04 16.42
N PHE A 227 -0.39 15.46 16.97
CA PHE A 227 -1.54 16.20 17.46
C PHE A 227 -2.34 15.38 18.49
N PRO A 228 -1.91 15.35 19.76
CA PRO A 228 -2.50 14.50 20.77
C PRO A 228 -3.98 14.83 20.99
N THR A 229 -4.86 13.95 20.51
CA THR A 229 -6.32 14.07 20.67
C THR A 229 -6.90 12.80 21.30
N PRO A 230 -6.74 12.60 22.62
CA PRO A 230 -6.88 11.29 23.28
C PRO A 230 -8.28 10.64 23.21
N LEU A 231 -9.30 11.37 22.76
CA LEU A 231 -10.68 10.89 22.60
C LEU A 231 -11.16 10.91 21.14
N THR A 232 -10.29 11.27 20.20
CA THR A 232 -10.59 11.35 18.77
C THR A 232 -9.71 10.35 18.04
N GLY A 233 -10.32 9.48 17.24
CA GLY A 233 -9.58 8.52 16.45
C GLY A 233 -9.06 9.15 15.17
N ASP A 234 -7.78 8.93 14.87
CA ASP A 234 -7.12 9.44 13.68
C ASP A 234 -6.62 8.30 12.78
N ALA A 235 -6.65 8.52 11.46
CA ALA A 235 -6.27 7.52 10.47
C ALA A 235 -5.87 8.15 9.13
N ARG A 236 -5.33 7.34 8.21
CA ARG A 236 -4.97 7.74 6.83
C ARG A 236 -4.01 8.93 6.77
N ALA A 237 -2.97 8.91 7.61
CA ALA A 237 -1.89 9.86 7.47
C ALA A 237 -1.16 9.68 6.13
N GLN A 238 -0.87 10.79 5.49
CA GLN A 238 -0.04 10.91 4.30
C GLN A 238 1.10 11.88 4.57
N LEU A 239 2.28 11.56 4.04
CA LEU A 239 3.47 12.39 4.13
C LEU A 239 3.97 12.72 2.73
N GLU A 240 4.20 14.00 2.48
CA GLU A 240 4.74 14.51 1.22
C GLU A 240 5.94 15.42 1.51
N ILE A 241 6.96 15.39 0.66
CA ILE A 241 8.14 16.27 0.78
C ILE A 241 8.24 17.16 -0.45
N ASP A 242 8.12 18.48 -0.25
CA ASP A 242 8.21 19.41 -1.37
C ASP A 242 9.65 19.61 -1.87
N ALA A 243 9.81 20.24 -3.04
CA ALA A 243 11.12 20.47 -3.64
C ALA A 243 12.09 21.34 -2.79
N ARG A 244 11.60 22.02 -1.74
CA ARG A 244 12.42 22.78 -0.78
C ARG A 244 12.79 21.95 0.46
N GLY A 245 12.33 20.70 0.56
CA GLY A 245 12.53 19.84 1.73
C GLY A 245 11.53 20.11 2.85
N THR A 246 10.40 20.76 2.57
CA THR A 246 9.32 20.93 3.55
C THR A 246 8.51 19.65 3.62
N LEU A 247 8.35 19.12 4.83
CA LEU A 247 7.49 17.97 5.09
C LEU A 247 6.06 18.46 5.27
N HIS A 248 5.12 17.81 4.60
CA HIS A 248 3.70 18.07 4.69
C HIS A 248 3.00 16.81 5.16
N VAL A 249 2.24 16.88 6.25
CA VAL A 249 1.51 15.73 6.79
C VAL A 249 0.03 16.09 6.89
N ALA A 250 -0.81 15.21 6.36
CA ALA A 250 -2.26 15.35 6.40
C ALA A 250 -2.94 14.03 6.77
N TRP A 251 -4.04 14.09 7.53
CA TRP A 251 -4.79 12.91 7.95
C TRP A 251 -6.27 13.19 8.23
N ASP A 252 -7.03 12.11 8.38
CA ASP A 252 -8.43 12.16 8.79
C ASP A 252 -8.57 12.02 10.31
N ALA A 253 -9.39 12.86 10.91
CA ALA A 253 -9.70 12.84 12.33
C ALA A 253 -11.19 12.62 12.62
N GLY A 254 -11.48 11.87 13.68
CA GLY A 254 -12.83 11.56 14.16
C GLY A 254 -13.21 10.09 14.16
N TRP A 255 -12.46 9.24 13.46
CA TRP A 255 -12.76 7.82 13.30
C TRP A 255 -11.52 6.95 13.48
N ASP A 256 -11.56 6.09 14.51
CA ASP A 256 -10.55 5.06 14.71
C ASP A 256 -10.95 3.80 13.94
N ARG A 257 -10.17 3.49 12.89
CA ARG A 257 -10.38 2.30 12.08
C ARG A 257 -10.26 1.00 12.89
N ARG A 258 -9.34 0.94 13.84
CA ARG A 258 -9.00 -0.30 14.55
C ARG A 258 -10.12 -0.73 15.47
N THR A 259 -10.71 0.22 16.19
CA THR A 259 -11.81 -0.02 17.13
C THR A 259 -13.19 0.22 16.53
N LEU A 260 -13.25 0.80 15.32
CA LEU A 260 -14.47 1.28 14.66
C LEU A 260 -15.22 2.33 15.49
N TYR A 261 -14.49 3.03 16.36
CA TYR A 261 -15.05 4.08 17.21
C TYR A 261 -15.06 5.43 16.50
N GLY A 262 -16.11 6.21 16.74
CA GLY A 262 -16.30 7.52 16.14
C GLY A 262 -16.82 7.44 14.70
N GLU A 263 -16.75 8.58 14.02
CA GLU A 263 -17.17 8.77 12.62
C GLU A 263 -16.29 9.88 12.02
N PRO A 264 -15.99 9.88 10.71
CA PRO A 264 -15.12 10.89 10.12
C PRO A 264 -15.65 12.31 10.41
N GLN A 265 -14.80 13.20 10.93
CA GLN A 265 -15.21 14.55 11.32
C GLN A 265 -14.47 15.62 10.53
N TYR A 266 -13.16 15.73 10.69
CA TYR A 266 -12.37 16.81 10.13
C TYR A 266 -11.04 16.29 9.61
N GLY A 267 -10.45 17.01 8.67
CA GLY A 267 -9.07 16.77 8.25
C GLY A 267 -8.10 17.58 9.11
N VAL A 268 -6.87 17.13 9.23
CA VAL A 268 -5.79 17.86 9.91
C VAL A 268 -4.57 17.96 9.01
N TYR A 269 -3.89 19.11 9.06
CA TYR A 269 -2.64 19.35 8.36
C TYR A 269 -1.60 19.97 9.29
N VAL A 270 -0.35 19.51 9.17
CA VAL A 270 0.85 20.12 9.76
C VAL A 270 1.99 20.12 8.74
N ASN A 271 3.00 20.97 8.96
CA ASN A 271 4.24 20.91 8.20
C ASN A 271 5.47 21.07 9.09
N SER A 272 6.62 20.69 8.54
CA SER A 272 7.94 20.93 9.12
C SER A 272 8.89 21.47 8.06
N GLN A 273 9.60 22.55 8.39
CA GLN A 273 10.59 23.21 7.52
C GLN A 273 12.04 22.96 7.96
N ASP A 274 12.25 22.14 8.99
CA ASP A 274 13.55 21.88 9.61
C ASP A 274 13.88 20.38 9.67
N GLY A 275 13.39 19.62 8.69
CA GLY A 275 13.64 18.19 8.56
C GLY A 275 13.01 17.40 9.71
N GLY A 276 11.78 17.78 10.12
CA GLY A 276 10.97 17.09 11.14
C GLY A 276 11.43 17.29 12.58
N LEU A 277 12.23 18.32 12.87
CA LEU A 277 12.65 18.65 14.24
C LEU A 277 11.56 19.42 14.98
N THR A 278 10.85 20.31 14.30
CA THR A 278 9.68 21.02 14.81
C THR A 278 8.54 21.00 13.80
N TRP A 279 7.32 21.12 14.32
CA TRP A 279 6.09 21.06 13.55
C TRP A 279 5.26 22.33 13.72
N SER A 280 4.55 22.73 12.66
CA SER A 280 3.61 23.83 12.69
C SER A 280 2.46 23.56 13.65
N LYS A 281 1.69 24.60 13.99
CA LYS A 281 0.39 24.36 14.65
C LYS A 281 -0.54 23.60 13.72
N PRO A 282 -1.34 22.63 14.23
CA PRO A 282 -2.31 21.91 13.42
C PRO A 282 -3.36 22.85 12.82
N TYR A 283 -3.58 22.71 11.51
CA TYR A 283 -4.68 23.32 10.79
C TYR A 283 -5.80 22.28 10.61
N THR A 284 -6.97 22.54 11.17
CA THR A 284 -8.11 21.61 11.11
C THR A 284 -9.19 22.09 10.14
N ILE A 285 -9.78 21.16 9.40
CA ILE A 285 -10.75 21.43 8.33
C ILE A 285 -12.02 20.62 8.60
N ALA A 286 -13.10 21.28 9.00
CA ALA A 286 -14.41 20.67 9.25
C ALA A 286 -15.48 21.14 8.23
N TYR A 287 -15.04 21.57 7.04
CA TYR A 287 -15.92 22.01 5.96
C TYR A 287 -16.17 20.85 4.97
N PRO A 288 -17.37 20.68 4.42
CA PRO A 288 -18.57 21.51 4.59
C PRO A 288 -19.36 21.24 5.86
N ALA A 289 -19.09 20.11 6.50
CA ALA A 289 -19.62 19.67 7.78
C ALA A 289 -18.57 18.79 8.45
N ARG A 290 -18.83 18.34 9.68
CA ARG A 290 -17.97 17.36 10.38
C ARG A 290 -18.15 15.96 9.80
N THR A 291 -17.76 15.78 8.54
CA THR A 291 -17.92 14.56 7.74
C THR A 291 -16.72 14.30 6.82
N ASN A 292 -15.56 14.91 7.10
CA ASN A 292 -14.40 14.88 6.20
C ASN A 292 -13.70 13.52 6.24
N ALA A 293 -13.27 13.06 5.07
CA ALA A 293 -12.46 11.85 4.91
C ALA A 293 -11.58 11.93 3.65
N GLN A 294 -10.57 11.06 3.57
CA GLN A 294 -9.61 10.99 2.47
C GLN A 294 -8.94 12.34 2.21
N LEU A 295 -8.51 13.03 3.28
CA LEU A 295 -7.69 14.22 3.13
C LEU A 295 -6.33 13.84 2.51
N ALA A 296 -5.99 14.47 1.39
CA ALA A 296 -4.70 14.39 0.75
C ALA A 296 -4.03 15.77 0.70
N VAL A 297 -2.70 15.77 0.65
CA VAL A 297 -1.85 16.95 0.57
C VAL A 297 -0.92 16.88 -0.62
N GLY A 298 -0.60 18.03 -1.21
CA GLY A 298 0.41 18.17 -2.26
C GLY A 298 0.94 19.59 -2.26
N ALA A 299 2.19 19.79 -2.65
CA ALA A 299 2.86 21.09 -2.58
C ALA A 299 3.66 21.41 -3.85
N ASP A 300 3.65 22.68 -4.27
CA ASP A 300 4.27 23.10 -5.55
C ASP A 300 5.79 23.36 -5.46
N GLY A 301 6.38 23.21 -4.27
CA GLY A 301 7.79 23.53 -3.99
C GLY A 301 8.14 25.02 -4.04
N LYS A 302 7.14 25.91 -4.05
CA LYS A 302 7.27 27.37 -4.20
C LYS A 302 6.47 28.15 -3.15
N GLY A 303 6.01 27.48 -2.10
CA GLY A 303 5.17 28.04 -1.04
C GLY A 303 3.69 27.70 -1.16
N GLY A 304 3.28 27.07 -2.27
CA GLY A 304 1.91 26.65 -2.51
C GLY A 304 1.62 25.26 -1.95
N VAL A 305 0.55 25.14 -1.16
CA VAL A 305 0.10 23.86 -0.59
C VAL A 305 -1.38 23.65 -0.90
N LEU A 306 -1.71 22.50 -1.46
CA LEU A 306 -3.06 22.08 -1.80
C LEU A 306 -3.52 20.99 -0.86
N LEU A 307 -4.71 21.16 -0.30
CA LEU A 307 -5.41 20.13 0.46
C LEU A 307 -6.67 19.75 -0.29
N VAL A 308 -6.89 18.46 -0.50
CA VAL A 308 -8.06 17.90 -1.18
C VAL A 308 -8.71 16.86 -0.27
N TRP A 309 -10.04 16.91 -0.13
CA TRP A 309 -10.77 15.95 0.68
C TRP A 309 -12.17 15.71 0.13
N ARG A 310 -12.77 14.60 0.52
CA ARG A 310 -14.22 14.38 0.32
C ARG A 310 -14.97 14.54 1.64
N ALA A 311 -16.28 14.55 1.54
CA ALA A 311 -17.18 14.37 2.67
C ALA A 311 -17.94 13.04 2.57
N THR A 312 -18.35 12.47 3.70
CA THR A 312 -19.07 11.19 3.75
C THR A 312 -20.57 11.34 3.47
N ASP A 313 -21.13 12.52 3.69
CA ASP A 313 -22.56 12.84 3.54
C ASP A 313 -22.95 13.32 2.13
N ARG A 314 -21.98 13.48 1.23
CA ARG A 314 -22.17 13.99 -0.13
C ARG A 314 -21.08 13.50 -1.09
N GLN A 315 -21.15 13.91 -2.35
CA GLN A 315 -20.27 13.40 -3.41
C GLN A 315 -19.33 14.46 -3.98
N GLU A 316 -19.52 15.74 -3.69
CA GLU A 316 -18.55 16.77 -4.06
C GLU A 316 -17.21 16.53 -3.36
N ILE A 317 -16.13 16.74 -4.12
CA ILE A 317 -14.76 16.75 -3.60
C ILE A 317 -14.35 18.21 -3.42
N PHE A 318 -13.75 18.50 -2.28
CA PHE A 318 -13.40 19.83 -1.85
C PHE A 318 -11.89 20.03 -1.88
N TYR A 319 -11.48 21.28 -2.01
CA TYR A 319 -10.09 21.67 -1.88
C TYR A 319 -9.94 23.04 -1.23
N THR A 320 -8.77 23.28 -0.67
CA THR A 320 -8.28 24.62 -0.28
C THR A 320 -6.82 24.78 -0.66
N TRP A 321 -6.41 26.02 -0.91
CA TRP A 321 -5.09 26.38 -1.37
C TRP A 321 -4.43 27.38 -0.41
N SER A 322 -3.19 27.12 -0.07
CA SER A 322 -2.28 28.06 0.59
C SER A 322 -1.26 28.58 -0.41
N ARG A 323 -0.77 29.81 -0.18
CA ARG A 323 0.30 30.45 -0.96
C ARG A 323 1.51 30.83 -0.10
N ASP A 324 1.50 30.40 1.15
CA ASP A 324 2.41 30.80 2.20
C ASP A 324 2.70 29.63 3.15
N ASP A 325 3.01 28.46 2.60
CA ASP A 325 3.46 27.28 3.36
C ASP A 325 2.45 26.75 4.37
N GLY A 326 1.16 26.87 4.04
CA GLY A 326 0.07 26.44 4.90
C GLY A 326 -0.20 27.36 6.09
N LEU A 327 0.36 28.58 6.11
CA LEU A 327 0.08 29.57 7.14
C LEU A 327 -1.33 30.17 7.00
N THR A 328 -1.75 30.45 5.78
CA THR A 328 -3.11 30.91 5.46
C THR A 328 -3.72 30.11 4.31
N TRP A 329 -5.04 30.04 4.32
CA TRP A 329 -5.81 29.18 3.42
C TRP A 329 -6.93 29.97 2.77
N THR A 330 -7.19 29.68 1.50
CA THR A 330 -8.39 30.14 0.82
C THR A 330 -9.65 29.56 1.47
N ARG A 331 -10.82 30.13 1.14
CA ARG A 331 -12.07 29.46 1.48
C ARG A 331 -12.18 28.13 0.70
N PRO A 332 -12.61 27.03 1.34
CA PRO A 332 -12.87 25.78 0.65
C PRO A 332 -13.79 25.93 -0.56
N MET A 333 -13.45 25.24 -1.65
CA MET A 333 -14.19 25.18 -2.90
C MET A 333 -14.34 23.73 -3.35
N THR A 334 -15.20 23.46 -4.33
CA THR A 334 -15.36 22.13 -4.94
C THR A 334 -14.50 21.98 -6.18
N ILE A 335 -13.94 20.80 -6.41
CA ILE A 335 -13.34 20.44 -7.70
C ILE A 335 -14.47 20.39 -8.76
N PRO A 336 -14.36 21.11 -9.88
CA PRO A 336 -15.39 21.11 -10.92
C PRO A 336 -15.47 19.76 -11.64
N ASN A 337 -16.68 19.33 -11.99
CA ASN A 337 -16.96 18.15 -12.82
C ASN A 337 -16.37 16.82 -12.29
N PHE A 338 -16.01 16.74 -11.01
CA PHE A 338 -15.45 15.54 -10.40
C PHE A 338 -16.05 15.27 -9.04
N PHE A 339 -16.54 14.04 -8.85
CA PHE A 339 -17.34 13.66 -7.71
C PHE A 339 -16.86 12.32 -7.15
N ALA A 340 -16.79 12.21 -5.84
CA ALA A 340 -16.56 10.96 -5.16
C ALA A 340 -17.76 10.01 -5.38
N ARG A 341 -17.50 8.71 -5.36
CA ARG A 341 -18.58 7.72 -5.13
C ARG A 341 -19.24 7.95 -3.78
N ARG A 342 -20.44 7.41 -3.58
CA ARG A 342 -21.08 7.39 -2.26
C ARG A 342 -20.18 6.73 -1.21
N TRP A 343 -20.23 7.22 0.02
CA TRP A 343 -19.45 6.66 1.12
C TRP A 343 -20.03 5.32 1.54
N THR A 344 -19.42 4.25 1.04
CA THR A 344 -19.82 2.87 1.34
C THR A 344 -18.68 2.01 1.87
N ILE A 345 -17.43 2.40 1.59
CA ILE A 345 -16.23 1.74 2.10
C ILE A 345 -15.18 2.78 2.51
N PRO A 346 -14.45 2.54 3.62
CA PRO A 346 -13.54 3.53 4.18
C PRO A 346 -12.07 3.31 3.74
N PHE A 347 -11.77 2.40 2.82
CA PHE A 347 -10.39 1.95 2.60
C PHE A 347 -9.61 2.76 1.55
N ASP A 348 -10.32 3.58 0.80
CA ASP A 348 -9.83 4.31 -0.35
C ASP A 348 -9.01 5.55 0.08
N ALA A 349 -8.15 6.04 -0.80
CA ALA A 349 -7.29 7.21 -0.60
C ALA A 349 -7.16 8.02 -1.89
N TYR A 350 -6.69 9.26 -1.78
CA TYR A 350 -6.25 10.08 -2.91
C TYR A 350 -4.77 10.34 -2.75
N ASP A 351 -4.05 10.60 -3.83
CA ASP A 351 -2.60 10.86 -3.79
C ASP A 351 -2.29 12.10 -4.62
N MET A 352 -1.32 12.90 -4.18
CA MET A 352 -0.94 14.11 -4.88
C MET A 352 0.55 14.39 -4.84
N GLU A 353 1.15 14.59 -6.02
CA GLU A 353 2.56 14.93 -6.14
C GLU A 353 2.78 16.04 -7.17
N ALA A 354 3.84 16.83 -7.02
CA ALA A 354 4.16 17.90 -7.95
C ALA A 354 5.22 17.50 -8.98
N ASP A 355 4.98 17.83 -10.25
CA ASP A 355 6.01 17.71 -11.27
C ASP A 355 7.16 18.72 -11.08
N SER A 356 8.19 18.59 -11.91
CA SER A 356 9.34 19.50 -11.90
C SER A 356 9.00 20.97 -12.16
N ALA A 357 7.84 21.27 -12.75
CA ALA A 357 7.34 22.61 -12.97
C ALA A 357 6.52 23.13 -11.78
N GLY A 358 6.27 22.32 -10.76
CA GLY A 358 5.46 22.63 -9.59
C GLY A 358 3.96 22.57 -9.86
N ARG A 359 3.50 21.86 -10.90
CA ARG A 359 2.09 21.56 -11.06
C ARG A 359 1.75 20.35 -10.21
N ILE A 360 0.72 20.46 -9.38
CA ILE A 360 0.31 19.38 -8.49
C ILE A 360 -0.64 18.47 -9.28
N HIS A 361 -0.30 17.19 -9.33
CA HIS A 361 -1.08 16.13 -9.95
C HIS A 361 -1.89 15.41 -8.88
N LEU A 362 -3.19 15.27 -9.08
CA LEU A 362 -4.08 14.49 -8.22
C LEU A 362 -4.48 13.21 -8.95
N VAL A 363 -4.32 12.07 -8.29
CA VAL A 363 -4.93 10.81 -8.70
C VAL A 363 -6.02 10.43 -7.70
N ALA A 364 -7.22 10.17 -8.22
CA ALA A 364 -8.38 9.95 -7.37
C ALA A 364 -9.40 9.03 -8.03
N VAL A 365 -10.07 8.22 -7.20
CA VAL A 365 -11.23 7.44 -7.61
C VAL A 365 -12.48 8.30 -7.55
N GLY A 366 -13.23 8.34 -8.65
CA GLY A 366 -14.44 9.15 -8.74
C GLY A 366 -15.24 8.97 -10.01
N GLN A 367 -16.17 9.90 -10.20
CA GLN A 367 -17.15 9.96 -11.28
C GLN A 367 -17.17 11.39 -11.85
N THR A 368 -17.50 11.54 -13.13
CA THR A 368 -17.57 12.86 -13.79
C THR A 368 -18.91 13.56 -13.62
N GLN A 369 -19.90 12.87 -13.06
CA GLN A 369 -21.22 13.42 -12.75
C GLN A 369 -21.88 12.67 -11.60
N ILE A 370 -22.79 13.35 -10.89
CA ILE A 370 -23.62 12.73 -9.86
C ILE A 370 -24.78 11.98 -10.55
N PRO A 371 -25.04 10.70 -10.23
CA PRO A 371 -26.21 9.99 -10.73
C PRO A 371 -27.52 10.73 -10.39
N ALA A 372 -28.39 10.97 -11.38
CA ALA A 372 -29.66 11.69 -11.17
C ALA A 372 -30.63 10.91 -10.28
N SER A 373 -30.53 9.58 -10.29
CA SER A 373 -31.30 8.67 -9.44
C SER A 373 -30.44 7.49 -8.95
N ARG A 374 -30.98 6.69 -8.02
CA ARG A 374 -30.30 5.45 -7.58
C ARG A 374 -30.20 4.38 -8.67
N ALA A 375 -30.99 4.48 -9.74
CA ALA A 375 -30.99 3.52 -10.84
C ALA A 375 -30.00 3.91 -11.96
N ASP A 376 -29.50 5.15 -11.95
CA ASP A 376 -28.57 5.61 -12.98
C ASP A 376 -27.16 5.15 -12.66
N PHE A 377 -26.58 4.40 -13.58
CA PHE A 377 -25.19 4.00 -13.49
C PHE A 377 -24.29 5.11 -14.08
N VAL A 378 -23.38 5.61 -13.25
CA VAL A 378 -22.26 6.45 -13.70
C VAL A 378 -20.97 5.65 -13.46
N PRO A 379 -20.18 5.37 -14.49
CA PRO A 379 -18.96 4.58 -14.34
C PRO A 379 -18.01 5.17 -13.30
N LEU A 380 -17.52 4.32 -12.42
CA LEU A 380 -16.44 4.64 -11.50
C LEU A 380 -15.11 4.50 -12.24
N GLY A 381 -14.16 5.39 -11.99
CA GLY A 381 -12.85 5.33 -12.62
C GLY A 381 -11.76 5.88 -11.72
N VAL A 382 -10.51 5.66 -12.15
CA VAL A 382 -9.33 6.35 -11.64
C VAL A 382 -9.07 7.53 -12.58
N TYR A 383 -9.02 8.72 -12.01
CA TYR A 383 -8.87 9.97 -12.76
C TYR A 383 -7.61 10.71 -12.35
N HIS A 384 -7.06 11.44 -13.31
CA HIS A 384 -5.97 12.38 -13.15
C HIS A 384 -6.49 13.80 -13.31
N LEU A 385 -6.09 14.69 -12.40
CA LEU A 385 -6.36 16.11 -12.46
C LEU A 385 -5.07 16.89 -12.17
N VAL A 386 -4.96 18.11 -12.70
CA VAL A 386 -3.79 18.96 -12.51
C VAL A 386 -4.21 20.30 -11.93
N TRP A 387 -3.54 20.72 -10.86
CA TRP A 387 -3.64 22.05 -10.30
C TRP A 387 -2.43 22.89 -10.71
N ASP A 388 -2.66 24.00 -11.42
CA ASP A 388 -1.60 24.89 -11.92
C ASP A 388 -1.25 26.05 -10.96
N GLY A 389 -1.75 26.01 -9.72
CA GLY A 389 -1.67 27.12 -8.76
C GLY A 389 -2.81 28.14 -8.86
N ARG A 390 -3.67 28.02 -9.87
CA ARG A 390 -4.82 28.92 -10.11
C ARG A 390 -6.11 28.20 -10.45
N ARG A 391 -6.05 27.12 -11.22
CA ARG A 391 -7.20 26.36 -11.72
C ARG A 391 -6.89 24.88 -11.86
N TRP A 392 -7.95 24.10 -11.85
CA TRP A 392 -7.94 22.68 -12.18
C TRP A 392 -7.97 22.49 -13.71
N SER A 393 -7.31 21.43 -14.19
CA SER A 393 -7.63 20.81 -15.48
C SER A 393 -9.03 20.16 -15.43
N GLU A 394 -9.56 19.80 -16.59
CA GLU A 394 -10.70 18.86 -16.61
C GLU A 394 -10.24 17.48 -16.10
N PRO A 395 -11.14 16.67 -15.53
CA PRO A 395 -10.81 15.31 -15.08
C PRO A 395 -10.51 14.40 -16.27
N GLU A 396 -9.31 13.85 -16.32
CA GLU A 396 -8.88 12.93 -17.36
C GLU A 396 -8.92 11.48 -16.84
N PRO A 397 -9.64 10.56 -17.48
CA PRO A 397 -9.68 9.17 -17.03
C PRO A 397 -8.36 8.45 -17.34
N ILE A 398 -7.76 7.84 -16.30
CA ILE A 398 -6.70 6.83 -16.46
C ILE A 398 -7.35 5.49 -16.85
N ALA A 399 -8.41 5.12 -16.14
CA ALA A 399 -9.19 3.92 -16.37
C ALA A 399 -10.64 4.10 -15.90
N VAL A 400 -11.60 3.57 -16.66
CA VAL A 400 -13.03 3.61 -16.34
C VAL A 400 -13.59 2.20 -16.33
N TYR A 401 -14.39 1.88 -15.33
CA TYR A 401 -14.80 0.52 -15.02
C TYR A 401 -16.32 0.32 -15.15
N PRO A 402 -16.76 -0.91 -15.52
CA PRO A 402 -18.17 -1.29 -15.46
C PRO A 402 -18.69 -1.38 -14.01
N GLU A 403 -20.00 -1.56 -13.84
CA GLU A 403 -20.68 -1.50 -12.54
C GLU A 403 -20.21 -2.53 -11.51
N ASP A 404 -19.69 -3.66 -11.97
CA ASP A 404 -19.21 -4.78 -11.17
C ASP A 404 -17.69 -4.72 -10.88
N ARG A 405 -17.08 -3.54 -10.98
CA ARG A 405 -15.66 -3.32 -10.72
C ARG A 405 -15.45 -2.06 -9.89
N PHE A 406 -14.65 -2.19 -8.84
CA PHE A 406 -14.45 -1.14 -7.84
C PHE A 406 -12.97 -0.78 -7.75
N PRO A 407 -12.48 0.21 -8.54
CA PRO A 407 -11.15 0.76 -8.35
C PRO A 407 -11.04 1.47 -6.99
N GLU A 408 -9.88 1.34 -6.35
CA GLU A 408 -9.56 1.88 -5.03
C GLU A 408 -8.06 2.18 -4.91
N TYR A 409 -7.75 3.11 -4.01
CA TYR A 409 -6.41 3.34 -3.47
C TYR A 409 -5.35 3.62 -4.55
N PRO A 410 -5.57 4.63 -5.41
CA PRO A 410 -4.55 5.08 -6.33
C PRO A 410 -3.37 5.67 -5.57
N LYS A 411 -2.17 5.37 -6.05
CA LYS A 411 -0.88 5.92 -5.61
C LYS A 411 -0.10 6.45 -6.80
N LEU A 412 0.64 7.53 -6.62
CA LEU A 412 1.36 8.26 -7.66
C LEU A 412 2.82 8.44 -7.25
N ASP A 413 3.72 8.29 -8.22
CA ASP A 413 5.08 8.81 -8.11
C ASP A 413 5.57 9.37 -9.47
N ILE A 414 6.46 10.36 -9.48
CA ILE A 414 6.94 11.08 -10.65
C ILE A 414 8.45 10.89 -10.83
N SER A 415 8.82 10.05 -11.80
CA SER A 415 10.24 9.94 -12.20
C SER A 415 10.66 11.06 -13.14
N GLN A 416 11.95 11.42 -13.07
CA GLN A 416 12.58 12.42 -13.92
C GLN A 416 11.85 13.79 -13.94
N GLY A 417 11.02 14.05 -12.94
CA GLY A 417 10.24 15.28 -12.81
C GLY A 417 9.15 15.49 -13.87
N ASN A 418 8.87 14.51 -14.73
CA ASN A 418 7.83 14.64 -15.77
C ASN A 418 7.21 13.31 -16.23
N GLN A 419 7.60 12.17 -15.67
CA GLN A 419 7.04 10.86 -15.97
C GLN A 419 6.18 10.41 -14.81
N LEU A 420 4.86 10.45 -14.97
CA LEU A 420 3.91 10.03 -13.94
C LEU A 420 3.73 8.52 -13.99
N HIS A 421 3.73 7.89 -12.82
CA HIS A 421 3.49 6.47 -12.62
C HIS A 421 2.36 6.29 -11.61
N VAL A 422 1.30 5.58 -11.99
CA VAL A 422 0.12 5.41 -11.15
C VAL A 422 -0.17 3.94 -10.97
N VAL A 423 -0.35 3.53 -9.72
CA VAL A 423 -0.82 2.19 -9.36
C VAL A 423 -2.11 2.29 -8.57
N TRP A 424 -2.97 1.28 -8.69
CA TRP A 424 -4.21 1.18 -7.93
C TRP A 424 -4.64 -0.28 -7.88
N PHE A 425 -5.66 -0.63 -7.09
CA PHE A 425 -6.26 -1.96 -7.19
C PHE A 425 -7.74 -1.91 -7.55
N VAL A 426 -8.25 -3.01 -8.07
CA VAL A 426 -9.63 -3.17 -8.47
C VAL A 426 -10.21 -4.41 -7.82
N ARG A 427 -11.37 -4.28 -7.18
CA ARG A 427 -12.17 -5.41 -6.71
C ARG A 427 -13.20 -5.82 -7.74
N ASP A 428 -13.46 -7.11 -7.81
CA ASP A 428 -14.63 -7.72 -8.44
C ASP A 428 -15.87 -7.71 -7.53
N ASN A 429 -15.67 -7.65 -6.21
CA ASN A 429 -16.72 -7.61 -5.20
C ASN A 429 -16.39 -6.64 -4.07
N LEU A 430 -17.35 -5.80 -3.69
CA LEU A 430 -17.16 -4.78 -2.65
C LEU A 430 -17.29 -5.34 -1.22
N TRP A 431 -18.07 -6.40 -1.02
CA TRP A 431 -18.52 -6.84 0.31
C TRP A 431 -17.91 -8.16 0.77
N GLN A 432 -17.26 -8.88 -0.14
CA GLN A 432 -16.64 -10.18 0.13
C GLN A 432 -15.24 -10.18 -0.43
N LEU A 433 -14.36 -10.96 0.20
CA LEU A 433 -13.06 -11.28 -0.40
C LEU A 433 -13.31 -11.92 -1.78
N GLY A 434 -12.62 -11.38 -2.79
CA GLY A 434 -12.75 -11.80 -4.18
C GLY A 434 -11.41 -11.70 -4.91
N GLU A 435 -11.48 -11.71 -6.23
CA GLU A 435 -10.31 -11.53 -7.09
C GLU A 435 -9.98 -10.04 -7.18
N TYR A 436 -8.92 -9.65 -6.47
CA TYR A 436 -8.44 -8.27 -6.48
C TYR A 436 -7.14 -8.18 -7.26
N GLN A 437 -7.04 -7.18 -8.12
CA GLN A 437 -5.89 -7.00 -8.99
C GLN A 437 -5.29 -5.62 -8.84
N VAL A 438 -3.97 -5.56 -8.76
CA VAL A 438 -3.18 -4.33 -8.82
C VAL A 438 -2.90 -4.00 -10.30
N TRP A 439 -3.07 -2.73 -10.65
CA TRP A 439 -2.92 -2.19 -11.99
C TRP A 439 -1.90 -1.08 -12.01
N TYR A 440 -1.33 -0.84 -13.20
CA TYR A 440 -0.38 0.25 -13.45
C TYR A 440 -0.72 0.99 -14.75
N SER A 441 -0.50 2.30 -14.75
CA SER A 441 -0.44 3.12 -15.95
C SER A 441 0.55 4.27 -15.77
N SER A 442 1.06 4.82 -16.88
CA SER A 442 2.01 5.92 -16.88
C SER A 442 1.77 6.89 -18.01
N ARG A 443 2.30 8.11 -17.87
CA ARG A 443 2.35 9.10 -18.94
C ARG A 443 3.52 10.08 -18.79
N THR A 444 3.90 10.70 -19.88
CA THR A 444 4.79 11.86 -19.91
C THR A 444 3.97 13.14 -19.88
N VAL A 445 4.29 14.07 -18.98
CA VAL A 445 3.70 15.42 -18.96
C VAL A 445 4.65 16.46 -19.52
N ASP A 446 4.07 17.58 -19.97
CA ASP A 446 4.83 18.75 -20.43
C ASP A 446 5.46 19.50 -19.23
N ALA A 447 6.50 18.91 -18.63
CA ALA A 447 7.31 19.50 -17.57
C ALA A 447 8.80 19.25 -17.85
N PRO A 448 9.72 20.11 -17.35
CA PRO A 448 11.15 19.94 -17.57
C PRO A 448 11.69 18.60 -17.05
N THR A 449 12.26 17.78 -17.93
CA THR A 449 12.94 16.55 -17.50
C THR A 449 14.13 16.88 -16.59
N ARG A 450 14.17 16.25 -15.41
CA ARG A 450 15.29 16.28 -14.49
C ARG A 450 16.14 15.04 -14.73
N LEU A 451 17.42 15.25 -14.99
CA LEU A 451 18.35 14.15 -15.15
C LEU A 451 18.58 13.45 -13.80
N PRO A 452 18.77 12.13 -13.81
CA PRO A 452 19.17 11.40 -12.63
C PRO A 452 20.45 12.02 -12.06
N PRO A 453 20.56 12.24 -10.74
CA PRO A 453 21.81 12.68 -10.14
C PRO A 453 22.91 11.66 -10.48
N PRO A 454 24.16 12.11 -10.73
CA PRO A 454 25.24 11.19 -11.06
C PRO A 454 25.40 10.18 -9.93
N THR A 455 25.50 8.89 -10.26
CA THR A 455 25.73 7.83 -9.27
C THR A 455 26.93 8.22 -8.41
N PRO A 456 26.80 8.26 -7.07
CA PRO A 456 27.91 8.61 -6.21
C PRO A 456 29.07 7.67 -6.52
N THR A 457 30.20 8.23 -6.95
CA THR A 457 31.41 7.45 -7.13
C THR A 457 31.80 6.96 -5.73
N PRO A 458 31.92 5.64 -5.49
CA PRO A 458 32.34 5.17 -4.18
C PRO A 458 33.70 5.80 -3.90
N THR A 459 33.74 6.71 -2.92
CA THR A 459 35.01 7.23 -2.44
C THR A 459 35.76 6.02 -1.90
N PRO A 460 36.95 5.66 -2.43
CA PRO A 460 37.71 4.56 -1.88
C PRO A 460 37.88 4.84 -0.38
N GLY A 461 37.24 4.00 0.43
CA GLY A 461 37.41 4.04 1.88
C GLY A 461 38.91 3.94 2.19
N PRO A 462 39.37 4.43 3.34
CA PRO A 462 40.76 4.25 3.75
C PRO A 462 41.10 2.76 3.58
N THR A 463 42.12 2.47 2.77
CA THR A 463 42.66 1.12 2.63
C THR A 463 42.79 0.54 4.02
N ALA A 464 42.01 -0.48 4.35
CA ALA A 464 42.10 -1.11 5.65
C ALA A 464 43.56 -1.50 5.86
N THR A 465 44.22 -0.87 6.84
CA THR A 465 45.51 -1.35 7.33
C THR A 465 45.29 -2.82 7.67
N PRO A 466 46.08 -3.76 7.11
CA PRO A 466 45.89 -5.17 7.39
C PRO A 466 45.89 -5.35 8.91
N THR A 467 44.73 -5.69 9.44
CA THR A 467 44.60 -6.08 10.85
C THR A 467 45.42 -7.36 10.96
N PRO A 468 46.30 -7.51 11.97
CA PRO A 468 47.07 -8.74 12.13
C PRO A 468 46.10 -9.92 12.10
N THR A 469 46.36 -10.87 11.21
CA THR A 469 45.62 -12.12 11.15
C THR A 469 45.78 -12.82 12.49
N ILE A 470 44.76 -12.72 13.33
CA ILE A 470 44.63 -13.60 14.48
C ILE A 470 44.28 -14.96 13.89
N THR A 471 45.28 -15.83 13.78
CA THR A 471 45.04 -17.25 13.54
C THR A 471 44.13 -17.73 14.66
N PRO A 472 42.91 -18.23 14.37
CA PRO A 472 42.05 -18.75 15.42
C PRO A 472 42.79 -19.90 16.12
N THR A 473 43.11 -19.72 17.40
CA THR A 473 43.54 -20.84 18.23
C THR A 473 42.36 -21.80 18.31
N ALA A 474 42.51 -22.99 17.74
CA ALA A 474 41.49 -24.04 17.81
C ALA A 474 41.10 -24.23 19.28
N THR A 475 39.86 -23.85 19.61
CA THR A 475 39.29 -24.15 20.91
C THR A 475 39.02 -25.65 20.92
N PRO A 476 39.60 -26.44 21.83
CA PRO A 476 39.33 -27.87 21.88
C PRO A 476 37.82 -28.08 22.07
N MET A 477 37.21 -28.90 21.23
CA MET A 477 35.84 -29.34 21.44
C MET A 477 35.73 -29.92 22.85
N PRO A 478 34.72 -29.51 23.65
CA PRO A 478 34.48 -30.18 24.91
C PRO A 478 34.21 -31.67 24.64
N PRO A 479 34.71 -32.57 25.51
CA PRO A 479 34.46 -34.00 25.34
C PRO A 479 32.97 -34.27 25.30
N ILE A 480 32.54 -35.13 24.37
CA ILE A 480 31.17 -35.62 24.29
C ILE A 480 30.91 -36.38 25.60
N TRP A 481 30.18 -35.74 26.52
CA TRP A 481 29.67 -36.41 27.70
C TRP A 481 28.51 -37.30 27.27
N SER A 482 28.71 -38.59 27.49
CA SER A 482 27.72 -39.64 27.36
C SER A 482 26.53 -39.39 28.29
N LYS A 483 25.36 -39.93 27.86
CA LYS A 483 24.09 -40.01 28.58
C LYS A 483 24.22 -40.03 30.11
N ALA A 484 23.87 -38.93 30.77
CA ALA A 484 23.11 -38.93 32.03
C ALA A 484 22.65 -37.51 32.42
N ALA A 485 21.33 -37.38 32.59
CA ALA A 485 20.60 -36.38 33.36
C ALA A 485 20.81 -34.88 33.05
N MET A 486 20.20 -34.41 31.95
CA MET A 486 19.56 -33.10 31.95
C MET A 486 18.05 -33.30 32.08
N ASP A 487 17.51 -32.68 33.12
CA ASP A 487 16.12 -32.69 33.56
C ASP A 487 15.20 -32.21 32.43
N ARG A 488 14.48 -33.14 31.82
CA ARG A 488 13.43 -32.86 30.83
C ARG A 488 12.17 -32.48 31.58
N ARG A 489 11.98 -31.19 31.82
CA ARG A 489 10.64 -30.64 32.02
C ARG A 489 10.29 -29.72 30.87
N ALA A 490 9.21 -30.11 30.19
CA ALA A 490 8.46 -29.38 29.18
C ALA A 490 9.16 -29.14 27.83
N ILE A 491 9.32 -30.21 27.05
CA ILE A 491 9.22 -30.10 25.59
C ILE A 491 8.10 -31.06 25.19
N TYR A 492 6.94 -30.50 24.88
CA TYR A 492 5.76 -31.24 24.42
C TYR A 492 6.03 -31.81 23.03
N THR A 493 5.71 -33.08 22.82
CA THR A 493 5.78 -33.74 21.50
C THR A 493 4.37 -34.11 21.04
N GLU A 494 4.16 -34.26 19.72
CA GLU A 494 2.86 -34.60 19.12
C GLU A 494 2.23 -35.91 19.66
N ASN A 495 3.01 -36.77 20.32
CA ASN A 495 2.52 -37.97 21.00
C ASN A 495 1.86 -37.67 22.37
N ASP A 496 2.20 -36.56 23.01
CA ASP A 496 1.63 -36.12 24.28
C ASP A 496 0.20 -35.58 24.06
N ASP A 497 -0.05 -34.89 22.94
CA ASP A 497 -1.38 -34.40 22.55
C ASP A 497 -2.37 -35.54 22.24
N VAL A 498 -1.88 -36.64 21.65
CA VAL A 498 -2.69 -37.84 21.40
C VAL A 498 -3.02 -38.56 22.72
N ALA A 499 -2.09 -38.58 23.69
CA ALA A 499 -2.34 -39.15 25.00
C ALA A 499 -3.35 -38.33 25.82
N ASP A 500 -3.28 -37.00 25.77
CA ASP A 500 -4.23 -36.09 26.44
C ASP A 500 -5.61 -36.10 25.76
N LEU A 501 -5.68 -36.27 24.44
CA LEU A 501 -6.94 -36.51 23.73
C LEU A 501 -7.59 -37.84 24.15
N LEU A 502 -6.80 -38.91 24.32
CA LEU A 502 -7.32 -40.21 24.78
C LEU A 502 -7.75 -40.17 26.26
N LEU A 503 -7.04 -39.42 27.11
CA LEU A 503 -7.40 -39.20 28.51
C LEU A 503 -8.67 -38.35 28.66
N SER A 504 -8.85 -37.31 27.84
CA SER A 504 -10.05 -36.46 27.85
C SER A 504 -11.31 -37.15 27.30
N LEU A 505 -11.16 -38.18 26.45
CA LEU A 505 -12.27 -39.02 25.97
C LEU A 505 -12.62 -40.19 26.92
N SER A 506 -11.78 -40.51 27.90
CA SER A 506 -11.99 -41.62 28.84
C SER A 506 -13.27 -41.52 29.71
N PRO A 507 -13.73 -40.33 30.19
CA PRO A 507 -14.97 -40.22 30.95
C PRO A 507 -16.20 -40.54 30.09
N LEU A 508 -16.18 -40.15 28.81
CA LEU A 508 -17.23 -40.46 27.83
C LEU A 508 -17.32 -41.97 27.57
N GLY A 509 -16.19 -42.65 27.43
CA GLY A 509 -16.13 -44.11 27.29
C GLY A 509 -16.73 -44.86 28.50
N LEU A 510 -16.43 -44.40 29.71
CA LEU A 510 -16.96 -44.99 30.95
C LEU A 510 -18.47 -44.76 31.10
N ILE A 511 -18.98 -43.60 30.71
CA ILE A 511 -20.42 -43.30 30.72
C ILE A 511 -21.16 -44.22 29.73
N VAL A 512 -20.62 -44.40 28.52
CA VAL A 512 -21.23 -45.29 27.50
C VAL A 512 -21.22 -46.75 27.96
N LEU A 513 -20.13 -47.23 28.55
CA LEU A 513 -20.03 -48.58 29.12
C LEU A 513 -20.96 -48.78 30.32
N GLY A 514 -21.09 -47.78 31.19
CA GLY A 514 -22.03 -47.77 32.31
C GLY A 514 -23.49 -47.85 31.86
N LEU A 515 -23.88 -47.05 30.86
CA LEU A 515 -25.22 -47.07 30.29
C LEU A 515 -25.53 -48.40 29.57
N TRP A 516 -24.54 -48.98 28.90
CA TRP A 516 -24.68 -50.29 28.26
C TRP A 516 -24.79 -51.42 29.28
N GLY A 517 -23.97 -51.40 30.34
CA GLY A 517 -24.04 -52.33 31.47
C GLY A 517 -25.38 -52.27 32.20
N ALA A 518 -25.87 -51.07 32.49
CA ALA A 518 -27.18 -50.85 33.12
C ALA A 518 -28.34 -51.37 32.24
N ARG A 519 -28.29 -51.13 30.91
CA ARG A 519 -29.26 -51.70 29.95
C ARG A 519 -29.22 -53.23 29.93
N ARG A 520 -28.03 -53.84 29.96
CA ARG A 520 -27.86 -55.29 29.90
C ARG A 520 -28.27 -55.97 31.21
N TRP A 521 -27.99 -55.33 32.36
CA TRP A 521 -28.43 -55.77 33.68
C TRP A 521 -29.96 -55.72 33.81
N LYS A 522 -30.59 -54.62 33.35
CA LYS A 522 -32.06 -54.47 33.33
C LYS A 522 -32.72 -55.54 32.46
N ARG A 523 -32.15 -55.86 31.28
CA ARG A 523 -32.64 -56.95 30.40
C ARG A 523 -32.50 -58.36 31.01
N ARG A 524 -31.46 -58.62 31.80
CA ARG A 524 -31.23 -59.93 32.47
C ARG A 524 -32.08 -60.13 33.73
N HIS A 525 -32.52 -59.05 34.38
CA HIS A 525 -33.34 -59.13 35.60
C HIS A 525 -34.84 -58.99 35.32
N SER A 526 -35.24 -58.41 34.18
CA SER A 526 -36.62 -58.48 33.69
C SER A 526 -37.03 -59.87 33.16
N SER A 527 -36.07 -60.80 33.04
CA SER A 527 -36.31 -62.19 32.61
C SER A 527 -36.26 -63.22 33.75
N ARG A 528 -36.27 -62.78 35.01
CA ARG A 528 -36.35 -63.66 36.21
C ARG A 528 -37.55 -63.35 37.12
N LEU A 529 -38.52 -62.58 36.64
CA LEU A 529 -39.82 -62.32 37.29
C LEU A 529 -41.00 -62.55 36.34
N ARG A 530 -40.90 -63.61 35.51
CA ARG A 530 -42.04 -64.28 34.89
C ARG A 530 -41.91 -65.78 35.14
#